data_AF-A0A9D5ERM2-F1
#
_entry.id   AF-A0A9D5ERM2-F1
#
_cell.length_a   1.000
_cell.length_b   1.000
_cell.length_c   1.000
_cell.angle_alpha   90.00
_cell.angle_beta   90.00
_cell.angle_gamma   90.00
#
_symmetry.space_group_name_H-M   'P 1'
#
loop_
_entity.id
_entity.type
_entity.pdbx_description
1 polymer ?
#
loop_
_entity_poly.entity_id
_entity_poly.type
_entity_poly.pdbx_seq_one_letter_code
_entity_poly.pdbx_strand_id
1 'polypeptide(L)'
;MKEYKSAQYEFNDEQNRQFSALADAMQVVAGLMQLLGLAFVVLCALAVTSAIQAGGGYGPPIGLGCAALLCLCIGFWTGGSASSFRKIAETKNEDIWHLMNALGQLQNMYGLLRTIILGSLVLSIVALTLIAITLAGK
;
A
#
# COMPACT_ATOMS: atom_id res chain seq x y z
N MET A 1 19.40 -37.54 -15.89
CA MET A 1 18.60 -36.41 -15.36
C MET A 1 19.42 -35.75 -14.27
N LYS A 2 19.61 -34.42 -14.31
CA LYS A 2 20.26 -33.71 -13.20
C LYS A 2 19.31 -33.75 -12.01
N GLU A 3 19.70 -34.47 -10.98
CA GLU A 3 19.01 -34.49 -9.70
C GLU A 3 19.11 -33.06 -9.13
N TYR A 4 18.00 -32.32 -9.17
CA TYR A 4 17.92 -31.02 -8.53
C TYR A 4 18.08 -31.26 -7.02
N LYS A 5 19.19 -30.81 -6.44
CA LYS A 5 19.36 -30.80 -4.98
C LYS A 5 18.45 -29.71 -4.40
N SER A 6 17.16 -30.02 -4.25
CA SER A 6 16.16 -29.14 -3.64
C SER A 6 16.58 -28.67 -2.23
N ALA A 7 17.25 -29.55 -1.47
CA ALA A 7 17.75 -29.25 -0.13
C ALA A 7 18.82 -28.12 -0.07
N GLN A 8 19.47 -27.76 -1.18
CA GLN A 8 20.49 -26.72 -1.19
C GLN A 8 19.91 -25.29 -1.33
N TYR A 9 18.61 -25.20 -1.62
CA TYR A 9 17.88 -23.95 -1.83
C TYR A 9 16.66 -23.80 -0.90
N GLU A 10 16.55 -24.63 0.13
CA GLU A 10 15.54 -24.51 1.18
C GLU A 10 16.02 -23.57 2.30
N PHE A 11 15.08 -22.82 2.86
CA PHE A 11 15.33 -22.03 4.06
C PHE A 11 15.36 -22.93 5.30
N ASN A 12 16.27 -22.63 6.23
CA ASN A 12 16.29 -23.30 7.52
C ASN A 12 15.11 -22.87 8.41
N ASP A 13 14.87 -23.59 9.50
CA ASP A 13 13.72 -23.33 10.38
C ASP A 13 13.73 -21.92 10.99
N GLU A 14 14.92 -21.34 11.22
CA GLU A 14 15.06 -19.97 11.74
C GLU A 14 14.65 -18.92 10.69
N GLN A 15 15.03 -19.12 9.44
CA GLN A 15 14.61 -18.27 8.32
C GLN A 15 13.10 -18.36 8.07
N ASN A 16 12.51 -19.56 8.15
CA ASN A 16 11.06 -19.74 8.02
C ASN A 16 10.29 -19.01 9.13
N ARG A 17 10.82 -19.00 10.37
CA ARG A 17 10.25 -18.20 11.46
C ARG A 17 10.29 -16.69 11.15
N GLN A 18 11.38 -16.20 10.56
CA GLN A 18 11.48 -14.79 10.17
C GLN A 18 10.47 -14.42 9.07
N PHE A 19 10.28 -15.28 8.06
CA PHE A 19 9.27 -15.05 7.02
C PHE A 19 7.85 -15.08 7.57
N SER A 20 7.54 -16.01 8.50
CA SER A 20 6.23 -16.04 9.15
C SER A 20 5.99 -14.79 10.00
N ALA A 21 6.99 -14.36 10.79
CA ALA A 21 6.88 -13.15 11.60
C ALA A 21 6.69 -11.89 10.74
N LEU A 22 7.38 -11.83 9.60
CA LEU A 22 7.20 -10.76 8.61
C LEU A 22 5.79 -10.80 8.01
N ALA A 23 5.31 -11.98 7.59
CA ALA A 23 3.97 -12.15 7.05
C ALA A 23 2.89 -11.70 8.05
N ASP A 24 3.02 -12.08 9.32
CA ASP A 24 2.09 -11.69 10.38
C ASP A 24 2.09 -10.16 10.58
N ALA A 25 3.27 -9.54 10.64
CA ALA A 25 3.39 -8.08 10.75
C ALA A 25 2.76 -7.36 9.53
N MET A 26 3.03 -7.84 8.32
CA MET A 26 2.45 -7.30 7.09
C MET A 26 0.93 -7.44 7.08
N GLN A 27 0.39 -8.55 7.58
CA GLN A 27 -1.05 -8.78 7.63
C GLN A 27 -1.74 -7.86 8.65
N VAL A 28 -1.10 -7.59 9.79
CA VAL A 28 -1.58 -6.57 10.75
C VAL A 28 -1.60 -5.19 10.10
N VAL A 29 -0.50 -4.78 9.45
CA VAL A 29 -0.44 -3.48 8.76
C VAL A 29 -1.49 -3.39 7.65
N ALA A 30 -1.69 -4.46 6.89
CA ALA A 30 -2.72 -4.53 5.86
C ALA A 30 -4.13 -4.29 6.44
N GLY A 31 -4.47 -4.97 7.53
CA GLY A 31 -5.75 -4.79 8.21
C GLY A 31 -5.93 -3.37 8.76
N LEU A 32 -4.89 -2.80 9.39
CA LEU A 32 -4.93 -1.43 9.91
C LEU A 32 -5.10 -0.40 8.78
N MET A 33 -4.40 -0.56 7.67
CA MET A 33 -4.53 0.31 6.49
C MET A 33 -5.91 0.20 5.84
N GLN A 34 -6.49 -1.00 5.80
CA GLN A 34 -7.85 -1.20 5.31
C GLN A 34 -8.88 -0.52 6.21
N LEU A 35 -8.75 -0.67 7.54
CA LEU A 35 -9.63 -0.01 8.51
C LEU A 35 -9.52 1.52 8.43
N LEU A 36 -8.30 2.06 8.33
CA LEU A 36 -8.07 3.49 8.18
C LEU A 36 -8.65 4.01 6.85
N GLY A 37 -8.45 3.27 5.76
CA GLY A 37 -9.05 3.59 4.47
C GLY A 37 -10.58 3.62 4.52
N LEU A 38 -11.20 2.64 5.18
CA LEU A 38 -12.65 2.61 5.41
C LEU A 38 -13.12 3.83 6.22
N ALA A 39 -12.40 4.20 7.28
CA ALA A 39 -12.71 5.39 8.06
C ALA A 39 -12.66 6.66 7.20
N PHE A 40 -11.66 6.80 6.32
CA PHE A 40 -11.60 7.92 5.37
C PHE A 40 -12.72 7.90 4.33
N VAL A 41 -13.21 6.73 3.90
CA VAL A 41 -14.42 6.66 3.04
C VAL A 41 -15.62 7.26 3.76
N VAL A 42 -15.83 6.89 5.03
CA VAL A 42 -16.95 7.42 5.84
C VAL A 42 -16.80 8.93 6.02
N LEU A 43 -15.61 9.41 6.40
CA LEU A 43 -15.34 10.84 6.55
C LEU A 43 -15.50 11.60 5.23
N CYS A 44 -15.09 11.02 4.11
CA CYS A 44 -15.30 11.60 2.77
C CYS A 44 -16.79 11.75 2.47
N ALA A 45 -17.61 10.73 2.74
CA ALA A 45 -19.05 10.79 2.53
C ALA A 45 -19.71 11.91 3.37
N LEU A 46 -19.32 12.04 4.64
CA LEU A 46 -19.78 13.14 5.51
C LEU A 46 -19.30 14.51 5.02
N ALA A 47 -18.07 14.61 4.53
CA ALA A 47 -17.54 15.85 3.97
C ALA A 47 -18.27 16.25 2.67
N VAL A 48 -18.63 15.29 1.82
CA VAL A 48 -19.43 15.52 0.61
C VAL A 48 -20.81 16.06 0.97
N THR A 49 -21.52 15.45 1.93
CA THR A 49 -22.85 15.94 2.34
C THR A 49 -22.78 17.34 2.92
N SER A 50 -21.74 17.65 3.70
CA SER A 50 -21.51 19.00 4.23
C SER A 50 -21.24 20.02 3.12
N ALA A 51 -20.46 19.66 2.09
CA ALA A 51 -20.13 20.55 0.98
C ALA A 51 -21.35 20.84 0.10
N ILE A 52 -22.21 19.84 -0.13
CA ILE A 52 -23.47 20.01 -0.86
C ILE A 52 -24.40 20.99 -0.12
N GLN A 53 -24.55 20.83 1.21
CA GLN A 53 -25.38 21.72 2.02
C GLN A 53 -24.84 23.16 2.05
N ALA A 54 -23.52 23.32 2.07
CA ALA A 54 -22.87 24.63 2.03
C ALA A 54 -22.83 25.27 0.62
N GLY A 55 -23.22 24.53 -0.43
CA GLY A 55 -23.12 24.98 -1.82
C GLY A 55 -21.68 25.11 -2.34
N GLY A 56 -20.70 24.47 -1.69
CA GLY A 56 -19.28 24.60 -2.02
C GLY A 56 -18.35 23.91 -1.03
N GLY A 57 -17.03 24.08 -1.20
CA GLY A 57 -16.04 23.50 -0.28
C GLY A 57 -15.72 22.03 -0.55
N TYR A 58 -15.56 21.64 -1.82
CA TYR A 58 -15.22 20.26 -2.20
C TYR A 58 -13.76 19.85 -1.95
N GLY A 59 -12.91 20.75 -1.42
CA GLY A 59 -11.50 20.45 -1.11
C GLY A 59 -11.33 19.29 -0.11
N PRO A 60 -11.93 19.37 1.09
CA PRO A 60 -11.87 18.29 2.08
C PRO A 60 -12.34 16.91 1.59
N PRO A 61 -13.51 16.75 0.93
CA PRO A 61 -13.93 15.44 0.45
C PRO A 61 -12.99 14.87 -0.63
N ILE A 62 -12.44 15.70 -1.52
CA ILE A 62 -11.44 15.23 -2.50
C ILE A 62 -10.20 14.70 -1.78
N GLY A 63 -9.67 15.44 -0.80
CA GLY A 63 -8.50 15.03 -0.04
C GLY A 63 -8.73 13.72 0.73
N LEU A 64 -9.88 13.60 1.40
CA LEU A 64 -10.27 12.39 2.13
C LEU A 64 -10.49 11.20 1.20
N GLY A 65 -11.09 11.42 0.02
CA GLY A 65 -11.25 10.38 -1.01
C GLY A 65 -9.91 9.86 -1.52
N CYS A 66 -8.96 10.75 -1.81
CA CYS A 66 -7.61 10.35 -2.21
C CYS A 66 -6.88 9.58 -1.10
N ALA A 67 -7.00 10.03 0.16
CA ALA A 67 -6.40 9.35 1.31
C ALA A 67 -7.02 7.96 1.52
N ALA A 68 -8.34 7.83 1.39
CA ALA A 68 -9.05 6.56 1.46
C ALA A 68 -8.54 5.57 0.41
N LEU A 69 -8.49 6.00 -0.86
CA LEU A 69 -7.99 5.17 -1.97
C LEU A 69 -6.56 4.70 -1.71
N LEU A 70 -5.67 5.61 -1.29
CA LEU A 70 -4.28 5.28 -1.03
C LEU A 70 -4.15 4.26 0.11
N CYS A 71 -4.80 4.48 1.24
CA CYS A 71 -4.75 3.55 2.38
C CYS A 71 -5.32 2.17 2.02
N LEU A 72 -6.46 2.11 1.31
CA LEU A 72 -7.04 0.85 0.87
C LEU A 72 -6.11 0.10 -0.10
N CYS A 73 -5.55 0.79 -1.10
CA CYS A 73 -4.60 0.22 -2.05
C CYS A 73 -3.37 -0.37 -1.35
N ILE A 74 -2.75 0.38 -0.44
CA ILE A 74 -1.60 -0.11 0.35
C ILE A 74 -2.01 -1.34 1.18
N GLY A 75 -3.17 -1.29 1.83
CA GLY A 75 -3.69 -2.40 2.64
C GLY A 75 -3.86 -3.67 1.81
N PHE A 76 -4.51 -3.59 0.65
CA PHE A 76 -4.73 -4.74 -0.23
C PHE A 76 -3.42 -5.33 -0.79
N TRP A 77 -2.47 -4.51 -1.23
CA TRP A 77 -1.19 -5.03 -1.71
C TRP A 77 -0.33 -5.63 -0.60
N THR A 78 -0.27 -4.97 0.56
CA THR A 78 0.49 -5.47 1.71
C THR A 78 -0.06 -6.81 2.18
N GLY A 79 -1.40 -6.95 2.25
CA GLY A 79 -2.05 -8.21 2.62
C GLY A 79 -1.84 -9.32 1.57
N GLY A 80 -1.87 -8.98 0.28
CA GLY A 80 -1.54 -9.92 -0.79
C GLY A 80 -0.12 -10.47 -0.68
N SER A 81 0.86 -9.60 -0.40
CA SER A 81 2.26 -10.01 -0.21
C SER A 81 2.45 -10.82 1.07
N ALA A 82 1.77 -10.47 2.17
CA ALA A 82 1.79 -11.25 3.41
C ALA A 82 1.39 -12.73 3.17
N SER A 83 0.32 -12.95 2.40
CA SER A 83 -0.14 -14.31 2.08
C SER A 83 0.89 -15.12 1.27
N SER A 84 1.69 -14.44 0.45
CA SER A 84 2.77 -15.07 -0.32
C SER A 84 3.96 -15.42 0.56
N PHE A 85 4.34 -14.55 1.50
CA PHE A 85 5.39 -14.84 2.48
C PHE A 85 5.03 -15.96 3.44
N ARG A 86 3.75 -16.05 3.85
CA ARG A 86 3.28 -17.14 4.71
C ARG A 86 3.40 -18.50 4.04
N LYS A 87 3.15 -18.57 2.73
CA LYS A 87 3.31 -19.82 1.95
C LYS A 87 4.77 -20.28 1.91
N ILE A 88 5.76 -19.37 1.87
CA ILE A 88 7.19 -19.72 1.96
C ILE A 88 7.48 -20.53 3.23
N ALA A 89 6.88 -20.14 4.36
CA ALA A 89 7.11 -20.82 5.64
C ALA A 89 6.36 -22.16 5.77
N GLU A 90 5.30 -22.37 4.99
CA GLU A 90 4.41 -23.54 5.10
C GLU A 90 4.70 -24.63 4.04
N THR A 91 5.23 -24.28 2.86
CA THR A 91 5.55 -25.23 1.78
C THR A 91 7.04 -25.53 1.70
N LYS A 92 7.42 -26.81 1.56
CA LYS A 92 8.80 -27.25 1.33
C LYS A 92 8.99 -27.71 -0.13
N ASN A 93 10.19 -27.55 -0.69
CA ASN A 93 10.63 -27.80 -2.09
C ASN A 93 10.46 -26.67 -3.14
N GLU A 94 9.89 -25.49 -2.85
CA GLU A 94 9.73 -24.38 -3.84
C GLU A 94 10.07 -22.96 -3.29
N ASP A 95 10.79 -22.87 -2.17
CA ASP A 95 10.99 -21.66 -1.36
C ASP A 95 11.50 -20.42 -2.16
N ILE A 96 12.44 -20.61 -3.08
CA ILE A 96 13.00 -19.51 -3.89
C ILE A 96 11.99 -18.96 -4.90
N TRP A 97 11.14 -19.82 -5.46
CA TRP A 97 10.10 -19.38 -6.38
C TRP A 97 9.07 -18.51 -5.65
N HIS A 98 8.65 -18.96 -4.46
CA HIS A 98 7.76 -18.18 -3.60
C HIS A 98 8.41 -16.87 -3.12
N LEU A 99 9.70 -16.87 -2.79
CA LEU A 99 10.45 -15.64 -2.45
C LEU A 99 10.47 -14.66 -3.62
N MET A 100 10.86 -15.08 -4.82
CA MET A 100 10.89 -14.21 -6.00
C MET A 100 9.51 -13.64 -6.34
N ASN A 101 8.45 -14.45 -6.20
CA ASN A 101 7.09 -13.99 -6.43
C ASN A 101 6.64 -12.95 -5.38
N ALA A 102 6.94 -13.17 -4.11
CA ALA A 102 6.66 -12.21 -3.03
C ALA A 102 7.46 -10.91 -3.21
N LEU A 103 8.74 -11.00 -3.58
CA LEU A 103 9.59 -9.85 -3.86
C LEU A 103 9.09 -9.05 -5.06
N GLY A 104 8.60 -9.72 -6.11
CA GLY A 104 7.99 -9.08 -7.27
C GLY A 104 6.72 -8.29 -6.92
N GLN A 105 5.87 -8.83 -6.04
CA GLN A 105 4.71 -8.08 -5.52
C GLN A 105 5.14 -6.85 -4.71
N LEU A 106 6.18 -6.99 -3.87
CA LEU A 106 6.71 -5.88 -3.09
C LEU A 106 7.31 -4.79 -3.99
N GLN A 107 8.05 -5.18 -5.04
CA GLN A 107 8.59 -4.25 -6.03
C GLN A 107 7.49 -3.45 -6.75
N ASN A 108 6.38 -4.10 -7.12
CA ASN A 108 5.24 -3.43 -7.73
C ASN A 108 4.57 -2.44 -6.78
N MET A 109 4.43 -2.80 -5.49
CA MET A 109 3.90 -1.92 -4.45
C MET A 109 4.75 -0.66 -4.31
N TYR A 110 6.08 -0.81 -4.14
CA TYR A 110 6.99 0.35 -4.04
C TYR A 110 7.07 1.15 -5.33
N GLY A 111 6.95 0.50 -6.49
CA GLY A 111 6.86 1.16 -7.79
C GLY A 111 5.67 2.12 -7.85
N LEU A 112 4.48 1.66 -7.41
CA LEU A 112 3.31 2.53 -7.38
C LEU A 112 3.38 3.58 -6.26
N LEU A 113 3.86 3.21 -5.08
CA LEU A 113 4.05 4.19 -4.00
C LEU A 113 4.94 5.34 -4.48
N ARG A 114 6.02 5.02 -5.20
CA ARG A 114 6.91 6.00 -5.81
C ARG A 114 6.18 6.90 -6.82
N THR A 115 5.36 6.35 -7.71
CA THR A 115 4.62 7.17 -8.70
C THR A 115 3.57 8.05 -8.06
N ILE A 116 2.84 7.55 -7.06
CA ILE A 116 1.85 8.31 -6.30
C ILE A 116 2.53 9.45 -5.54
N ILE A 117 3.63 9.17 -4.82
CA ILE A 117 4.35 10.19 -4.06
C ILE A 117 4.88 11.27 -5.00
N LEU A 118 5.59 10.90 -6.08
CA LEU A 118 6.10 11.87 -7.05
C LEU A 118 4.97 12.69 -7.67
N GLY A 119 3.87 12.06 -8.08
CA GLY A 119 2.70 12.75 -8.63
C GLY A 119 2.09 13.73 -7.62
N SER A 120 1.91 13.30 -6.36
CA SER A 120 1.37 14.14 -5.29
C SER A 120 2.27 15.34 -4.98
N LEU A 121 3.59 15.16 -5.04
CA LEU A 121 4.57 16.21 -4.76
C LEU A 121 4.57 17.24 -5.89
N VAL A 122 4.52 16.79 -7.16
CA VAL A 122 4.37 17.68 -8.32
C VAL A 122 3.06 18.48 -8.23
N LEU A 123 1.93 17.82 -7.96
CA LEU A 123 0.63 18.50 -7.82
C LEU A 123 0.63 19.50 -6.67
N SER A 124 1.28 19.17 -5.55
CA SER A 124 1.40 20.08 -4.41
C SER A 124 2.22 21.32 -4.75
N ILE A 125 3.34 21.17 -5.45
CA ILE A 125 4.14 22.30 -5.93
C ILE A 125 3.31 23.19 -6.85
N VAL A 126 2.61 22.61 -7.83
CA VAL A 126 1.75 23.37 -8.76
C VAL A 126 0.63 24.10 -8.02
N ALA A 127 -0.03 23.45 -7.07
CA ALA A 127 -1.07 24.10 -6.27
C ALA A 127 -0.50 25.28 -5.48
N LEU A 128 0.65 25.11 -4.83
CA LEU A 128 1.31 26.18 -4.06
C LEU A 128 1.73 27.34 -4.95
N THR A 129 2.26 27.11 -6.15
CA THR A 129 2.63 28.19 -7.07
C THR A 129 1.41 28.97 -7.55
N LEU A 130 0.30 28.30 -7.89
CA LEU A 130 -0.95 28.96 -8.27
C LEU A 130 -1.52 29.80 -7.12
N ILE A 131 -1.50 29.28 -5.89
CA ILE A 131 -1.92 30.03 -4.70
C ILE A 131 -1.02 31.26 -4.49
N ALA A 132 0.30 31.11 -4.61
CA ALA A 132 1.23 32.22 -4.46
C ALA A 132 0.99 33.32 -5.51
N ILE A 133 0.76 32.96 -6.78
CA ILE A 133 0.46 33.91 -7.86
C ILE A 133 -0.86 34.65 -7.59
N THR A 134 -1.90 33.93 -7.17
CA THR A 134 -3.21 34.55 -6.88
C THR A 134 -3.17 35.49 -5.67
N LEU A 135 -2.32 35.22 -4.68
CA LEU A 135 -2.10 36.12 -3.54
C LEU A 135 -1.26 37.35 -3.92
N ALA A 136 -0.25 37.19 -4.78
CA ALA A 136 0.63 38.29 -5.20
C ALA A 136 -0.03 39.25 -6.22
N GLY A 137 -1.08 38.80 -6.92
CA GLY A 137 -1.86 39.62 -7.85
C GLY A 137 -3.02 40.42 -7.22
N LYS A 138 -3.23 40.29 -5.91
CA LYS A 138 -4.13 41.14 -5.11
C LYS A 138 -3.34 42.25 -4.44
#